data_AF-A0A955GFL5-F1
#
_entry.id   AF-A0A955GFL5-F1
#
_cell.length_a   1.000
_cell.length_b   1.000
_cell.length_c   1.000
_cell.angle_alpha   90.00
_cell.angle_beta   90.00
_cell.angle_gamma   90.00
#
_symmetry.space_group_name_H-M   'P 1'
#
loop_
_entity.id
_entity.type
_entity.pdbx_description
1 polymer ?
#
loop_
_entity_poly.entity_id
_entity_poly.type
_entity_poly.pdbx_seq_one_letter_code
_entity_poly.pdbx_strand_id
1 'polypeptide(L)'
;MSKHFNRPIEEQIACLIHDIPHTAFSHVVDFVVGDDSQEFHDKFLEKIVYQSEIPKICEAYNVDITKILDKSSFPLLDNNTPELSFDRWDYFMRDAHMMGIMSNELIENIINSAKLLSTDFYFDDAFLASQFCISTIMVAKLGYVSANSHGAYFLLADILKTSLEKNYITQQDLFTTDDEVLAKIKKCNDETINQLLKRLTPEKPFIYCDRETAEYYGKNKARYIDPYVMKGNKLIPVSKLVVGLEFFISGFKADCEFIGVKQQI
;
A
#
# COMPACT_ATOMS: atom_id res chain seq x y z
N MET A 1 15.73 1.95 2.12
CA MET A 1 16.40 0.82 1.45
C MET A 1 17.31 1.23 0.29
N SER A 2 16.91 2.14 -0.60
CA SER A 2 17.76 2.60 -1.73
C SER A 2 19.19 3.03 -1.34
N LYS A 3 19.37 3.75 -0.23
CA LYS A 3 20.70 4.08 0.31
C LYS A 3 21.52 2.85 0.71
N HIS A 4 20.89 1.83 1.30
CA HIS A 4 21.56 0.58 1.70
C HIS A 4 22.11 -0.17 0.49
N PHE A 5 21.39 -0.13 -0.64
CA PHE A 5 21.83 -0.71 -1.91
C PHE A 5 22.70 0.24 -2.76
N ASN A 6 23.24 1.31 -2.17
CA ASN A 6 24.11 2.29 -2.83
C ASN A 6 23.54 2.85 -4.15
N ARG A 7 22.22 3.06 -4.19
CA ARG A 7 21.55 3.64 -5.36
C ARG A 7 21.95 5.11 -5.56
N PRO A 8 21.92 5.66 -6.78
CA PRO A 8 22.20 7.08 -7.03
C PRO A 8 21.33 8.00 -6.18
N ILE A 9 21.82 9.21 -5.90
CA ILE A 9 21.13 10.16 -5.03
C ILE A 9 19.74 10.52 -5.56
N GLU A 10 19.57 10.60 -6.88
CA GLU A 10 18.29 10.90 -7.51
C GLU A 10 17.26 9.80 -7.25
N GLU A 11 17.67 8.54 -7.29
CA GLU A 11 16.80 7.40 -6.96
C GLU A 11 16.47 7.38 -5.46
N GLN A 12 17.43 7.74 -4.61
CA GLN A 12 17.17 7.86 -3.16
C GLN A 12 16.15 8.96 -2.86
N ILE A 13 16.24 10.11 -3.55
CA ILE A 13 15.27 11.20 -3.42
C ILE A 13 13.91 10.79 -3.99
N ALA A 14 13.87 10.15 -5.16
CA ALA A 14 12.63 9.64 -5.75
C ALA A 14 11.93 8.67 -4.79
N CYS A 15 12.67 7.74 -4.18
CA CYS A 15 12.14 6.85 -3.13
C CYS A 15 11.62 7.62 -1.91
N LEU A 16 12.26 8.72 -1.51
CA LEU A 16 11.84 9.50 -0.35
C LEU A 16 10.53 10.27 -0.60
N ILE A 17 10.33 10.77 -1.82
CA ILE A 17 9.23 11.68 -2.12
C ILE A 17 8.03 11.02 -2.81
N HIS A 18 8.12 9.73 -3.18
CA HIS A 18 7.12 9.06 -4.02
C HIS A 18 5.69 9.16 -3.47
N ASP A 19 5.55 9.13 -2.14
CA ASP A 19 4.27 9.11 -1.42
C ASP A 19 3.81 10.48 -0.89
N ILE A 20 4.54 11.57 -1.17
CA ILE A 20 4.13 12.93 -0.81
C ILE A 20 2.70 13.28 -1.25
N PRO A 21 2.19 12.86 -2.43
CA PRO A 21 0.87 13.28 -2.87
C PRO A 21 -0.28 12.48 -2.26
N HIS A 22 -0.01 11.53 -1.35
CA HIS A 22 -1.07 10.77 -0.69
C HIS A 22 -2.10 11.69 -0.04
N THR A 23 -3.36 11.39 -0.30
CA THR A 23 -4.50 12.08 0.30
C THR A 23 -4.76 11.55 1.71
N ALA A 24 -5.55 12.28 2.48
CA ALA A 24 -6.12 11.81 3.74
C ALA A 24 -6.76 10.41 3.54
N PHE A 25 -6.50 9.50 4.48
CA PHE A 25 -6.90 8.10 4.47
C PHE A 25 -6.35 7.29 3.28
N SER A 26 -5.26 7.76 2.66
CA SER A 26 -4.52 7.07 1.60
C SER A 26 -5.46 6.56 0.49
N HIS A 27 -5.50 5.24 0.27
CA HIS A 27 -6.27 4.60 -0.81
C HIS A 27 -7.80 4.66 -0.65
N VAL A 28 -8.35 5.16 0.48
CA VAL A 28 -9.81 5.32 0.59
C VAL A 28 -10.34 6.31 -0.46
N VAL A 29 -9.55 7.34 -0.77
CA VAL A 29 -9.94 8.36 -1.76
C VAL A 29 -10.05 7.78 -3.17
N ASP A 30 -9.31 6.73 -3.50
CA ASP A 30 -9.43 6.04 -4.80
C ASP A 30 -10.88 5.56 -5.01
N PHE A 31 -11.53 5.04 -3.97
CA PHE A 31 -12.95 4.63 -4.02
C PHE A 31 -13.92 5.81 -4.06
N VAL A 32 -13.53 6.97 -3.53
CA VAL A 32 -14.31 8.21 -3.58
C VAL A 32 -14.38 8.75 -5.01
N VAL A 33 -13.25 8.74 -5.72
CA VAL A 33 -13.12 9.27 -7.08
C VAL A 33 -13.35 8.23 -8.17
N GLY A 34 -13.48 6.95 -7.81
CA GLY A 34 -13.71 5.84 -8.75
C GLY A 34 -12.46 5.42 -9.53
N ASP A 35 -11.29 5.50 -8.90
CA ASP A 35 -10.02 5.08 -9.49
C ASP A 35 -9.68 3.62 -9.13
N ASP A 36 -10.00 2.69 -10.03
CA ASP A 36 -9.75 1.26 -9.85
C ASP A 36 -8.25 0.88 -9.82
N SER A 37 -7.36 1.77 -10.27
CA SER A 37 -5.90 1.52 -10.29
C SER A 37 -5.26 1.62 -8.90
N GLN A 38 -5.90 2.35 -7.98
CA GLN A 38 -5.33 2.78 -6.69
C GLN A 38 -4.12 3.71 -6.81
N GLU A 39 -4.05 4.49 -7.90
CA GLU A 39 -2.93 5.39 -8.24
C GLU A 39 -3.41 6.85 -8.42
N PHE A 40 -4.52 7.26 -7.78
CA PHE A 40 -5.05 8.62 -7.95
C PHE A 40 -4.06 9.69 -7.50
N HIS A 41 -3.40 9.46 -6.36
CA HIS A 41 -2.44 10.37 -5.75
C HIS A 41 -1.23 10.65 -6.67
N ASP A 42 -0.78 9.66 -7.44
CA ASP A 42 0.38 9.79 -8.34
C ASP A 42 0.23 10.92 -9.37
N LYS A 43 -1.01 11.21 -9.77
CA LYS A 43 -1.34 12.29 -10.72
C LYS A 43 -0.99 13.68 -10.16
N PHE A 44 -0.81 13.81 -8.85
CA PHE A 44 -0.53 15.07 -8.16
C PHE A 44 0.92 15.22 -7.73
N LEU A 45 1.77 14.19 -7.89
CA LEU A 45 3.17 14.22 -7.46
C LEU A 45 3.91 15.44 -8.00
N GLU A 46 3.91 15.62 -9.32
CA GLU A 46 4.59 16.74 -9.98
C GLU A 46 4.10 18.09 -9.46
N LYS A 47 2.78 18.28 -9.41
CA LYS A 47 2.16 19.52 -8.93
C LYS A 47 2.57 19.83 -7.48
N ILE A 48 2.48 18.86 -6.59
CA ILE A 48 2.78 19.05 -5.17
C ILE A 48 4.26 19.31 -4.95
N VAL A 49 5.13 18.56 -5.65
CA VAL A 49 6.58 18.77 -5.59
C VAL A 49 6.93 20.19 -6.06
N TYR A 50 6.44 20.65 -7.21
CA TYR A 50 6.75 22.00 -7.70
C TYR A 50 6.17 23.14 -6.85
N GLN A 51 5.12 22.87 -6.08
CA GLN A 51 4.51 23.85 -5.16
C GLN A 51 5.17 23.87 -3.76
N SER A 52 6.18 23.04 -3.54
CA SER A 52 6.88 22.90 -2.26
C SER A 52 8.26 23.60 -2.25
N GLU A 53 9.04 23.37 -1.20
CA GLU A 53 10.44 23.81 -1.11
C GLU A 53 11.42 22.88 -1.85
N ILE A 54 10.96 21.70 -2.28
CA ILE A 54 11.79 20.66 -2.90
C ILE A 54 12.56 21.16 -4.13
N PRO A 55 11.97 21.91 -5.09
CA PRO A 55 12.70 22.39 -6.26
C PRO A 55 13.91 23.27 -5.88
N LYS A 56 13.75 24.15 -4.88
CA LYS A 56 14.83 25.02 -4.39
C LYS A 56 15.93 24.22 -3.72
N ILE A 57 15.56 23.17 -2.97
CA ILE A 57 16.53 22.26 -2.35
C ILE A 57 17.28 21.50 -3.44
N CYS A 58 16.59 20.94 -4.44
CA CYS A 58 17.23 20.26 -5.56
C CYS A 58 18.23 21.16 -6.29
N GLU A 59 17.85 22.41 -6.59
CA GLU A 59 18.73 23.40 -7.21
C GLU A 59 19.99 23.66 -6.37
N ALA A 60 19.84 23.87 -5.05
CA ALA A 60 20.95 24.13 -4.14
C ALA A 60 21.99 22.98 -4.10
N TYR A 61 21.56 21.74 -4.39
CA TYR A 61 22.42 20.55 -4.42
C TYR A 61 22.75 20.06 -5.84
N ASN A 62 22.44 20.84 -6.89
CA ASN A 62 22.63 20.47 -8.31
C ASN A 62 21.96 19.13 -8.69
N VAL A 63 20.76 18.89 -8.19
CA VAL A 63 19.96 17.71 -8.51
C VAL A 63 18.88 18.07 -9.52
N ASP A 64 18.79 17.29 -10.60
CA ASP A 64 17.76 17.47 -11.61
C ASP A 64 16.41 16.92 -11.13
N ILE A 65 15.50 17.83 -10.81
CA ILE A 65 14.14 17.51 -10.38
C ILE A 65 13.34 16.76 -11.44
N THR A 66 13.58 17.03 -12.73
CA THR A 66 12.86 16.35 -13.82
C THR A 66 13.19 14.86 -13.87
N LYS A 67 14.46 14.53 -13.58
CA LYS A 67 14.92 13.15 -13.45
C LYS A 67 14.34 12.45 -12.22
N ILE A 68 14.22 13.15 -11.09
CA ILE A 68 13.61 12.59 -9.86
C ILE A 68 12.13 12.25 -10.07
N LEU A 69 11.41 13.11 -10.79
CA LEU A 69 9.98 12.95 -11.03
C LEU A 69 9.65 11.91 -12.12
N ASP A 70 10.62 11.54 -12.95
CA ASP A 70 10.47 10.46 -13.93
C ASP A 70 10.57 9.08 -13.25
N LYS A 71 9.42 8.56 -12.79
CA LYS A 71 9.34 7.21 -12.18
C LYS A 71 9.90 6.11 -13.10
N SER A 72 9.82 6.27 -14.42
CA SER A 72 10.32 5.26 -15.37
C SER A 72 11.85 5.09 -15.32
N SER A 73 12.55 6.10 -14.81
CA SER A 73 14.00 6.06 -14.56
C SER A 73 14.38 5.22 -13.32
N PHE A 74 13.42 4.82 -12.48
CA PHE A 74 13.67 4.13 -11.21
C PHE A 74 12.86 2.82 -11.09
N PRO A 75 13.19 1.78 -11.87
CA PRO A 75 12.42 0.53 -11.88
C PRO A 75 12.40 -0.21 -10.53
N LEU A 76 13.35 0.06 -9.63
CA LEU A 76 13.38 -0.54 -8.30
C LEU A 76 12.49 0.18 -7.28
N LEU A 77 12.00 1.39 -7.58
CA LEU A 77 11.12 2.13 -6.69
C LEU A 77 9.75 1.44 -6.59
N ASP A 78 9.13 1.18 -7.73
CA ASP A 78 7.79 0.62 -7.84
C ASP A 78 7.66 -0.22 -9.13
N ASN A 79 8.16 -1.46 -9.11
CA ASN A 79 7.95 -2.45 -10.18
C ASN A 79 6.63 -3.20 -10.02
N ASN A 80 6.32 -4.08 -10.97
CA ASN A 80 5.08 -4.84 -10.95
C ASN A 80 5.10 -5.94 -9.88
N THR A 81 4.00 -6.08 -9.13
CA THR A 81 3.74 -7.27 -8.29
C THR A 81 3.81 -8.53 -9.17
N PRO A 82 4.49 -9.62 -8.75
CA PRO A 82 4.95 -9.93 -7.39
C PRO A 82 6.45 -9.74 -7.15
N GLU A 83 7.14 -9.00 -8.01
CA GLU A 83 8.57 -8.67 -7.83
C GLU A 83 8.77 -7.88 -6.54
N LEU A 84 9.99 -7.64 -6.07
CA LEU A 84 10.25 -6.77 -4.91
C LEU A 84 10.65 -5.36 -5.40
N SER A 85 10.08 -4.32 -4.79
CA SER A 85 10.44 -2.91 -4.98
C SER A 85 10.84 -2.28 -3.65
N PHE A 86 11.46 -1.10 -3.65
CA PHE A 86 11.80 -0.39 -2.42
C PHE A 86 10.58 0.03 -1.61
N ASP A 87 9.51 0.48 -2.27
CA ASP A 87 8.23 0.78 -1.60
C ASP A 87 7.68 -0.45 -0.89
N ARG A 88 7.44 -1.54 -1.65
CA ARG A 88 6.83 -2.75 -1.09
C ARG A 88 7.70 -3.42 -0.05
N TRP A 89 9.01 -3.32 -0.19
CA TRP A 89 9.91 -3.81 0.84
C TRP A 89 9.73 -3.05 2.15
N ASP A 90 9.64 -1.73 2.10
CA ASP A 90 9.46 -0.90 3.29
C ASP A 90 8.12 -1.18 3.97
N TYR A 91 6.99 -1.04 3.26
CA TYR A 91 5.69 -1.21 3.91
C TYR A 91 5.46 -2.65 4.39
N PHE A 92 5.89 -3.68 3.64
CA PHE A 92 5.65 -5.05 4.10
C PHE A 92 6.43 -5.36 5.37
N MET A 93 7.68 -4.90 5.50
CA MET A 93 8.47 -5.14 6.71
C MET A 93 7.97 -4.28 7.88
N ARG A 94 7.65 -3.01 7.62
CA ARG A 94 7.10 -2.09 8.62
C ARG A 94 5.78 -2.63 9.18
N ASP A 95 4.85 -3.01 8.31
CA ASP A 95 3.54 -3.49 8.71
C ASP A 95 3.63 -4.88 9.33
N ALA A 96 4.46 -5.77 8.79
CA ALA A 96 4.71 -7.07 9.43
C ALA A 96 5.26 -6.93 10.85
N HIS A 97 6.15 -5.96 11.08
CA HIS A 97 6.66 -5.68 12.42
C HIS A 97 5.55 -5.19 13.36
N MET A 98 4.80 -4.17 12.93
CA MET A 98 3.72 -3.57 13.72
C MET A 98 2.61 -4.57 14.04
N MET A 99 2.36 -5.53 13.14
CA MET A 99 1.39 -6.60 13.33
C MET A 99 1.93 -7.81 14.12
N GLY A 100 3.21 -7.79 14.51
CA GLY A 100 3.86 -8.90 15.22
C GLY A 100 4.09 -10.15 14.35
N ILE A 101 4.02 -10.03 13.02
CA ILE A 101 4.28 -11.11 12.06
C ILE A 101 5.77 -11.35 11.89
N MET A 102 6.59 -10.28 11.92
CA MET A 102 8.05 -10.38 11.86
C MET A 102 8.70 -9.72 13.08
N SER A 103 9.71 -10.39 13.65
CA SER A 103 10.61 -9.80 14.63
C SER A 103 11.63 -8.89 13.93
N ASN A 104 12.25 -7.98 14.69
CA ASN A 104 13.38 -7.18 14.18
C ASN A 104 14.52 -8.07 13.68
N GLU A 105 14.81 -9.17 14.37
CA GLU A 105 15.82 -10.15 13.96
C GLU A 105 15.49 -10.77 12.59
N LEU A 106 14.24 -11.15 12.34
CA LEU A 106 13.84 -11.68 11.05
C LEU A 106 13.94 -10.62 9.94
N ILE A 107 13.54 -9.38 10.22
CA ILE A 107 13.66 -8.26 9.27
C ILE A 107 15.13 -8.00 8.93
N GLU A 108 16.02 -7.95 9.93
CA GLU A 108 17.46 -7.79 9.71
C GLU A 108 18.02 -8.95 8.88
N ASN A 109 17.62 -10.19 9.14
CA ASN A 109 18.03 -11.35 8.35
C ASN A 109 17.53 -11.26 6.88
N ILE A 110 16.30 -10.80 6.65
CA ILE A 110 15.76 -10.58 5.30
C ILE A 110 16.55 -9.49 4.58
N ILE A 111 16.81 -8.35 5.22
CA ILE A 111 17.59 -7.24 4.63
C ILE A 111 19.00 -7.71 4.28
N ASN A 112 19.68 -8.38 5.22
CA ASN A 112 21.07 -8.82 5.04
C ASN A 112 21.23 -9.96 4.00
N SER A 113 20.19 -10.76 3.79
CA SER A 113 20.22 -11.88 2.82
C SER A 113 19.85 -11.46 1.39
N ALA A 114 19.18 -10.32 1.24
CA ALA A 114 18.74 -9.84 -0.05
C ALA A 114 19.88 -9.19 -0.85
N LYS A 115 19.89 -9.45 -2.14
CA LYS A 115 20.90 -9.03 -3.10
C LYS A 115 20.22 -8.43 -4.32
N LEU A 116 20.97 -7.64 -5.08
CA LEU A 116 20.50 -6.98 -6.29
C LEU A 116 21.33 -7.44 -7.48
N LEU A 117 20.67 -7.95 -8.52
CA LEU A 117 21.28 -8.23 -9.81
C LEU A 117 20.59 -7.37 -10.87
N SER A 118 21.29 -6.36 -11.39
CA SER A 118 20.72 -5.36 -12.30
C SER A 118 19.50 -4.64 -11.68
N THR A 119 18.30 -5.08 -11.99
CA THR A 119 17.01 -4.51 -11.57
C THR A 119 16.15 -5.52 -10.80
N ASP A 120 16.72 -6.67 -10.42
CA ASP A 120 16.00 -7.75 -9.74
C ASP A 120 16.60 -8.00 -8.36
N PHE A 121 15.77 -7.88 -7.32
CA PHE A 121 16.15 -8.35 -6.00
C PHE A 121 15.99 -9.86 -5.91
N TYR A 122 16.94 -10.49 -5.22
CA TYR A 122 16.93 -11.93 -5.00
C TYR A 122 17.56 -12.30 -3.66
N PHE A 123 17.33 -13.54 -3.24
CA PHE A 123 17.87 -14.12 -2.02
C PHE A 123 18.74 -15.34 -2.38
N ASP A 124 19.79 -15.61 -1.61
CA ASP A 124 20.52 -16.88 -1.74
C ASP A 124 19.85 -18.02 -0.96
N ASP A 125 19.12 -17.67 0.10
CA ASP A 125 18.44 -18.62 0.96
C ASP A 125 16.95 -18.73 0.62
N ALA A 126 16.56 -19.88 0.07
CA ALA A 126 15.17 -20.18 -0.26
C ALA A 126 14.27 -20.22 0.99
N PHE A 127 14.80 -20.56 2.16
CA PHE A 127 14.05 -20.58 3.40
C PHE A 127 13.65 -19.16 3.82
N LEU A 128 14.61 -18.23 3.90
CA LEU A 128 14.34 -16.82 4.20
C LEU A 128 13.42 -16.19 3.14
N ALA A 129 13.65 -16.47 1.85
CA ALA A 129 12.78 -16.01 0.77
C ALA A 129 11.33 -16.51 0.94
N SER A 130 11.16 -17.77 1.37
CA SER A 130 9.84 -18.35 1.63
C SER A 130 9.17 -17.70 2.85
N GLN A 131 9.93 -17.47 3.93
CA GLN A 131 9.42 -16.78 5.11
C GLN A 131 8.96 -15.37 4.74
N PHE A 132 9.75 -14.62 3.96
CA PHE A 132 9.37 -13.30 3.50
C PHE A 132 8.09 -13.34 2.65
N CYS A 133 8.01 -14.24 1.66
CA CYS A 133 6.81 -14.45 0.84
C CYS A 133 5.57 -14.70 1.72
N ILE A 134 5.63 -15.69 2.60
CA ILE A 134 4.52 -16.08 3.49
C ILE A 134 4.12 -14.90 4.38
N SER A 135 5.08 -14.20 4.98
CA SER A 135 4.79 -13.06 5.84
C SER A 135 4.13 -11.91 5.07
N THR A 136 4.52 -11.62 3.83
CA THR A 136 3.83 -10.59 3.01
C THR A 136 2.36 -10.94 2.74
N ILE A 137 2.08 -12.23 2.48
CA ILE A 137 0.72 -12.72 2.32
C ILE A 137 -0.06 -12.60 3.63
N MET A 138 0.56 -12.91 4.77
CA MET A 138 -0.07 -12.77 6.09
C MET A 138 -0.39 -11.31 6.43
N VAL A 139 0.52 -10.37 6.14
CA VAL A 139 0.27 -8.93 6.29
C VAL A 139 -0.94 -8.52 5.46
N ALA A 140 -0.96 -8.89 4.17
CA ALA A 140 -2.07 -8.53 3.30
C ALA A 140 -3.40 -9.13 3.81
N LYS A 141 -3.41 -10.42 4.15
CA LYS A 141 -4.63 -11.14 4.58
C LYS A 141 -5.20 -10.61 5.90
N LEU A 142 -4.34 -10.31 6.87
CA LEU A 142 -4.75 -9.85 8.20
C LEU A 142 -4.94 -8.33 8.27
N GLY A 143 -4.26 -7.58 7.41
CA GLY A 143 -4.33 -6.13 7.32
C GLY A 143 -5.17 -5.70 6.13
N TYR A 144 -4.55 -5.58 4.96
CA TYR A 144 -5.10 -4.85 3.81
C TYR A 144 -6.42 -5.40 3.27
N VAL A 145 -6.59 -6.72 3.24
CA VAL A 145 -7.80 -7.39 2.71
C VAL A 145 -8.60 -8.13 3.79
N SER A 146 -8.44 -7.72 5.05
CA SER A 146 -9.29 -8.21 6.14
C SER A 146 -10.73 -7.72 5.95
N ALA A 147 -11.71 -8.44 6.50
CA ALA A 147 -13.10 -8.02 6.46
C ALA A 147 -13.30 -6.62 7.07
N ASN A 148 -12.61 -6.35 8.18
CA ASN A 148 -12.61 -5.04 8.85
C ASN A 148 -12.06 -3.94 7.97
N SER A 149 -10.88 -4.13 7.37
CA SER A 149 -10.27 -3.12 6.50
C SER A 149 -11.15 -2.84 5.29
N HIS A 150 -11.67 -3.89 4.64
CA HIS A 150 -12.56 -3.74 3.50
C HIS A 150 -13.83 -2.96 3.87
N GLY A 151 -14.56 -3.39 4.90
CA GLY A 151 -15.80 -2.72 5.30
C GLY A 151 -15.60 -1.30 5.81
N ALA A 152 -14.55 -1.06 6.60
CA ALA A 152 -14.21 0.28 7.10
C ALA A 152 -13.80 1.22 5.96
N TYR A 153 -13.07 0.73 4.95
CA TYR A 153 -12.71 1.49 3.75
C TYR A 153 -13.95 1.97 2.99
N PHE A 154 -14.88 1.07 2.69
CA PHE A 154 -16.10 1.44 1.98
C PHE A 154 -17.00 2.37 2.81
N LEU A 155 -17.16 2.10 4.11
CA LEU A 155 -17.91 2.97 5.01
C LEU A 155 -17.30 4.39 5.08
N LEU A 156 -15.97 4.49 5.16
CA LEU A 156 -15.29 5.78 5.16
C LEU A 156 -15.40 6.46 3.79
N ALA A 157 -15.32 5.72 2.69
CA ALA A 157 -15.55 6.25 1.35
C ALA A 157 -16.97 6.83 1.21
N ASP A 158 -18.00 6.17 1.75
CA ASP A 158 -19.37 6.68 1.77
C ASP A 158 -19.49 7.98 2.58
N ILE A 159 -18.82 8.06 3.73
CA ILE A 159 -18.74 9.28 4.55
C ILE A 159 -18.11 10.42 3.74
N LEU A 160 -16.98 10.17 3.08
CA LEU A 160 -16.26 11.17 2.28
C LEU A 160 -17.08 11.61 1.06
N LYS A 161 -17.68 10.68 0.31
CA LYS A 161 -18.57 10.96 -0.82
C LYS A 161 -19.73 11.85 -0.40
N THR A 162 -20.45 11.45 0.65
CA THR A 162 -21.59 12.22 1.17
C THR A 162 -21.16 13.62 1.62
N SER A 163 -19.97 13.74 2.24
CA SER A 163 -19.43 15.02 2.70
C SER A 163 -19.05 15.94 1.54
N LEU A 164 -18.52 15.41 0.44
CA LEU A 164 -18.21 16.14 -0.78
C LEU A 164 -19.48 16.58 -1.53
N GLU A 165 -20.43 15.66 -1.72
CA GLU A 165 -21.71 15.93 -2.40
C GLU A 165 -22.50 17.05 -1.71
N LYS A 166 -22.46 17.07 -0.37
CA LYS A 166 -23.11 18.11 0.45
C LYS A 166 -22.24 19.36 0.66
N ASN A 167 -21.04 19.42 0.09
CA ASN A 167 -20.08 20.52 0.20
C ASN A 167 -19.63 20.83 1.66
N TYR A 168 -19.62 19.84 2.55
CA TYR A 168 -19.06 19.99 3.90
C TYR A 168 -17.53 19.94 3.89
N ILE A 169 -16.96 19.26 2.91
CA ILE A 169 -15.54 19.27 2.56
C ILE A 169 -15.42 19.49 1.05
N THR A 170 -14.24 19.88 0.61
CA THR A 170 -13.86 20.11 -0.78
C THR A 170 -12.81 19.09 -1.22
N GLN A 171 -12.56 18.98 -2.52
CA GLN A 171 -11.46 18.15 -3.04
C GLN A 171 -10.09 18.56 -2.47
N GLN A 172 -9.90 19.85 -2.18
CA GLN A 172 -8.65 20.33 -1.60
C GLN A 172 -8.45 19.85 -0.16
N ASP A 173 -9.55 19.61 0.58
CA ASP A 173 -9.46 19.10 1.95
C ASP A 173 -8.90 17.67 1.98
N LEU A 174 -9.07 16.88 0.92
CA LEU A 174 -8.47 15.54 0.82
C LEU A 174 -6.94 15.57 0.77
N PHE A 175 -6.33 16.72 0.46
CA PHE A 175 -4.87 16.92 0.48
C PHE A 175 -4.36 17.51 1.79
N THR A 176 -5.19 17.49 2.85
CA THR A 176 -4.79 17.81 4.23
C THR A 176 -4.58 16.52 5.02
N THR A 177 -4.63 16.55 6.35
CA THR A 177 -4.47 15.35 7.18
C THR A 177 -5.79 14.66 7.51
N ASP A 178 -5.71 13.37 7.88
CA ASP A 178 -6.84 12.57 8.37
C ASP A 178 -7.62 13.29 9.48
N ASP A 179 -6.91 13.84 10.46
CA ASP A 179 -7.51 14.55 11.60
C ASP A 179 -8.23 15.83 11.17
N GLU A 180 -7.65 16.60 10.24
CA GLU A 180 -8.28 17.82 9.72
C GLU A 180 -9.57 17.53 8.95
N VAL A 181 -9.54 16.51 8.08
CA VAL A 181 -10.73 16.08 7.32
C VAL A 181 -11.81 15.57 8.27
N LEU A 182 -11.48 14.67 9.19
CA LEU A 182 -12.45 14.14 10.17
C LEU A 182 -13.00 15.24 11.08
N ALA A 183 -12.18 16.22 11.49
CA ALA A 183 -12.64 17.33 12.30
C ALA A 183 -13.66 18.21 11.55
N LYS A 184 -13.47 18.44 10.25
CA LYS A 184 -14.46 19.16 9.41
C LYS A 184 -15.75 18.36 9.30
N ILE A 185 -15.67 17.08 8.97
CA ILE A 185 -16.83 16.19 8.83
C ILE A 185 -17.62 16.11 10.14
N LYS A 186 -16.96 15.95 11.29
CA LYS A 186 -17.64 15.88 12.60
C LYS A 186 -18.38 17.17 12.99
N LYS A 187 -18.05 18.32 12.39
CA LYS A 187 -18.70 19.62 12.69
C LYS A 187 -19.97 19.89 11.87
N CYS A 188 -20.23 19.13 10.80
CA CYS A 188 -21.34 19.45 9.90
C CYS A 188 -22.74 19.19 10.49
N ASN A 189 -22.85 18.48 11.62
CA ASN A 189 -24.12 18.12 12.28
C ASN A 189 -25.14 17.44 11.34
N ASP A 190 -24.70 16.83 10.25
CA ASP A 190 -25.55 16.12 9.30
C ASP A 190 -25.97 14.76 9.84
N GLU A 191 -27.28 14.47 9.84
CA GLU A 191 -27.82 13.25 10.44
C GLU A 191 -27.30 11.99 9.74
N THR A 192 -27.23 11.97 8.41
CA THR A 192 -26.74 10.83 7.63
C THR A 192 -25.28 10.54 7.95
N ILE A 193 -24.42 11.56 7.91
CA ILE A 193 -23.00 11.42 8.22
C ILE A 193 -22.79 10.98 9.66
N ASN A 194 -23.55 11.54 10.61
CA ASN A 194 -23.47 11.15 12.02
C ASN A 194 -23.87 9.68 12.24
N GLN A 195 -24.85 9.17 11.50
CA GLN A 195 -25.22 7.76 11.56
C GLN A 195 -24.10 6.87 11.01
N LEU A 196 -23.45 7.23 9.91
CA LEU A 196 -22.31 6.49 9.35
C LEU A 196 -21.09 6.55 10.29
N LEU A 197 -20.75 7.71 10.86
CA LEU A 197 -19.65 7.86 11.82
C LEU A 197 -19.83 6.98 13.07
N LYS A 198 -21.07 6.81 13.56
CA LYS A 198 -21.38 5.90 14.68
C LYS A 198 -21.15 4.42 14.36
N ARG A 199 -20.95 4.08 13.09
CA ARG A 199 -20.63 2.73 12.63
C ARG A 199 -19.11 2.54 12.49
N LEU A 200 -18.35 3.61 12.30
CA LEU A 200 -16.90 3.57 12.14
C LEU A 200 -16.21 3.53 13.52
N THR A 201 -16.43 2.44 14.27
CA THR A 201 -15.83 2.25 15.59
C THR A 201 -15.32 0.81 15.76
N PRO A 202 -14.29 0.57 16.60
CA PRO A 202 -13.74 -0.77 16.82
C PRO A 202 -14.75 -1.81 17.34
N GLU A 203 -15.81 -1.37 18.04
CA GLU A 203 -16.83 -2.23 18.63
C GLU A 203 -17.83 -2.78 17.61
N LYS A 204 -17.79 -2.29 16.36
CA LYS A 204 -18.69 -2.72 15.28
C LYS A 204 -17.90 -3.25 14.08
N PRO A 205 -17.20 -4.38 14.23
CA PRO A 205 -16.37 -4.93 13.18
C PRO A 205 -17.22 -5.39 11.98
N PHE A 206 -16.56 -5.54 10.85
CA PHE A 206 -17.08 -6.20 9.67
C PHE A 206 -16.62 -7.66 9.64
N ILE A 207 -17.51 -8.52 9.15
CA ILE A 207 -17.25 -9.95 8.96
C ILE A 207 -17.41 -10.32 7.50
N TYR A 208 -16.66 -11.34 7.05
CA TYR A 208 -16.84 -11.92 5.72
C TYR A 208 -18.24 -12.51 5.57
N CYS A 209 -18.80 -12.38 4.38
CA CYS A 209 -20.08 -12.99 4.03
C CYS A 209 -20.21 -13.16 2.51
N ASP A 210 -21.21 -13.95 2.11
CA ASP A 210 -21.52 -14.16 0.69
C ASP A 210 -22.03 -12.87 0.05
N ARG A 211 -21.78 -12.74 -1.26
CA ARG A 211 -22.12 -11.56 -2.07
C ARG A 211 -23.56 -11.11 -1.91
N GLU A 212 -24.49 -12.05 -1.83
CA GLU A 212 -25.93 -11.81 -1.73
C GLU A 212 -26.33 -11.16 -0.40
N THR A 213 -25.51 -11.34 0.64
CA THR A 213 -25.75 -10.80 1.98
C THR A 213 -24.77 -9.69 2.36
N ALA A 214 -23.86 -9.36 1.47
CA ALA A 214 -22.85 -8.35 1.68
C ALA A 214 -23.47 -6.95 1.66
N GLU A 215 -23.07 -6.16 2.64
CA GLU A 215 -23.32 -4.72 2.62
C GLU A 215 -22.35 -4.03 1.67
N TYR A 216 -21.07 -4.41 1.76
CA TYR A 216 -20.02 -3.97 0.85
C TYR A 216 -19.44 -5.18 0.14
N TYR A 217 -19.47 -5.15 -1.19
CA TYR A 217 -18.87 -6.17 -2.04
C TYR A 217 -18.01 -5.48 -3.10
N GLY A 218 -16.73 -5.82 -3.14
CA GLY A 218 -15.80 -5.14 -4.02
C GLY A 218 -14.57 -5.95 -4.36
N LYS A 219 -13.92 -5.53 -5.45
CA LYS A 219 -12.63 -6.07 -5.87
C LYS A 219 -11.52 -5.58 -4.93
N ASN A 220 -10.52 -6.40 -4.64
CA ASN A 220 -9.29 -5.96 -3.99
C ASN A 220 -8.05 -6.33 -4.81
N LYS A 221 -6.94 -5.65 -4.53
CA LYS A 221 -5.62 -5.94 -5.11
C LYS A 221 -4.88 -6.91 -4.18
N ALA A 222 -4.61 -8.12 -4.65
CA ALA A 222 -3.79 -9.09 -3.95
C ALA A 222 -2.33 -8.61 -3.89
N ARG A 223 -1.93 -8.01 -2.76
CA ARG A 223 -0.54 -7.56 -2.53
C ARG A 223 0.26 -8.69 -1.89
N TYR A 224 1.33 -9.14 -2.55
CA TYR A 224 2.26 -10.15 -2.05
C TYR A 224 3.58 -10.06 -2.81
N ILE A 225 4.64 -10.66 -2.27
CA ILE A 225 5.94 -10.79 -2.95
C ILE A 225 6.25 -12.27 -3.18
N ASP A 226 6.67 -12.63 -4.39
CA ASP A 226 7.23 -13.94 -4.73
C ASP A 226 8.71 -13.75 -5.10
N PRO A 227 9.59 -13.61 -4.09
CA PRO A 227 10.96 -13.17 -4.32
C PRO A 227 11.76 -14.20 -5.13
N TYR A 228 12.72 -13.71 -5.91
CA TYR A 228 13.65 -14.56 -6.62
C TYR A 228 14.66 -15.20 -5.66
N VAL A 229 15.07 -16.43 -6.00
CA VAL A 229 16.19 -17.13 -5.38
C VAL A 229 17.19 -17.50 -6.47
N MET A 230 18.48 -17.29 -6.20
CA MET A 230 19.54 -17.69 -7.13
C MET A 230 19.73 -19.21 -7.08
N LYS A 231 19.53 -19.89 -8.21
CA LYS A 231 19.84 -21.32 -8.40
C LYS A 231 20.76 -21.51 -9.60
N GLY A 232 22.03 -21.83 -9.33
CA GLY A 232 23.06 -21.79 -10.35
C GLY A 232 23.24 -20.35 -10.85
N ASN A 233 23.02 -20.11 -12.15
CA ASN A 233 23.10 -18.79 -12.78
C ASN A 233 21.72 -18.25 -13.19
N LYS A 234 20.64 -18.68 -12.53
CA LYS A 234 19.28 -18.26 -12.86
C LYS A 234 18.55 -17.79 -11.61
N LEU A 235 17.83 -16.68 -11.76
CA LEU A 235 16.82 -16.23 -10.82
C LEU A 235 15.55 -17.04 -11.03
N ILE A 236 15.05 -17.69 -9.98
CA ILE A 236 13.84 -18.50 -10.00
C ILE A 236 12.94 -18.02 -8.86
N PRO A 237 11.65 -17.72 -9.10
CA PRO A 237 10.72 -17.37 -8.03
C PRO A 237 10.69 -18.46 -6.97
N VAL A 238 10.67 -18.08 -5.69
CA VAL A 238 10.73 -19.04 -4.58
C VAL A 238 9.54 -20.01 -4.61
N SER A 239 8.39 -19.57 -5.12
CA SER A 239 7.19 -20.41 -5.33
C SER A 239 7.43 -21.63 -6.23
N LYS A 240 8.40 -21.54 -7.16
CA LYS A 240 8.79 -22.64 -8.06
C LYS A 240 9.82 -23.58 -7.46
N LEU A 241 10.44 -23.21 -6.34
CA LEU A 241 11.45 -24.00 -5.65
C LEU A 241 10.90 -24.71 -4.40
N VAL A 242 9.88 -24.14 -3.77
CA VAL A 242 9.29 -24.66 -2.53
C VAL A 242 7.89 -25.20 -2.80
N VAL A 243 7.75 -26.51 -2.60
CA VAL A 243 6.49 -27.25 -2.82
C VAL A 243 5.37 -26.64 -1.98
N GLY A 244 4.23 -26.37 -2.62
CA GLY A 244 3.03 -25.85 -1.98
C GLY A 244 2.93 -24.33 -1.91
N LEU A 245 4.04 -23.59 -2.09
CA LEU A 245 4.02 -22.13 -2.01
C LEU A 245 3.28 -21.49 -3.18
N GLU A 246 3.40 -22.03 -4.40
CA GLU A 246 2.59 -21.61 -5.55
C GLU A 246 1.09 -21.82 -5.32
N PHE A 247 0.70 -22.94 -4.69
CA PHE A 247 -0.69 -23.20 -4.34
C PHE A 247 -1.18 -22.23 -3.27
N PHE A 248 -0.36 -21.91 -2.27
CA PHE A 248 -0.67 -20.95 -1.23
C PHE A 248 -0.90 -19.54 -1.79
N ILE A 249 -0.01 -19.07 -2.68
CA ILE A 249 -0.17 -17.79 -3.40
C ILE A 249 -1.46 -17.77 -4.22
N SER A 250 -1.71 -18.84 -4.98
CA SER A 250 -2.89 -18.92 -5.86
C SER A 250 -4.19 -18.92 -5.05
N GLY A 251 -4.22 -19.63 -3.93
CA GLY A 251 -5.36 -19.62 -2.99
C GLY A 251 -5.58 -18.23 -2.41
N PHE A 252 -4.52 -17.57 -1.92
CA PHE A 252 -4.61 -16.20 -1.43
C PHE A 252 -5.20 -15.23 -2.48
N LYS A 253 -4.72 -15.28 -3.71
CA LYS A 253 -5.22 -14.42 -4.80
C LYS A 253 -6.71 -14.65 -5.06
N ALA A 254 -7.15 -15.92 -5.12
CA ALA A 254 -8.55 -16.26 -5.33
C ALA A 254 -9.43 -15.79 -4.17
N ASP A 255 -8.97 -16.00 -2.93
CA ASP A 255 -9.72 -15.66 -1.71
C ASP A 255 -9.93 -14.14 -1.53
N CYS A 256 -9.03 -13.31 -2.04
CA CYS A 256 -9.08 -11.85 -1.83
C CYS A 256 -9.49 -11.04 -3.07
N GLU A 257 -9.59 -11.65 -4.26
CA GLU A 257 -9.93 -10.92 -5.49
C GLU A 257 -11.25 -10.17 -5.34
N PHE A 258 -12.28 -10.83 -4.79
CA PHE A 258 -13.57 -10.22 -4.47
C PHE A 258 -13.98 -10.58 -3.04
N ILE A 259 -14.24 -9.56 -2.23
CA ILE A 259 -14.61 -9.74 -0.83
C ILE A 259 -16.00 -9.15 -0.63
N GLY A 260 -16.86 -9.93 0.04
CA GLY A 260 -18.14 -9.47 0.58
C GLY A 260 -18.05 -9.34 2.09
N VAL A 261 -18.49 -8.22 2.63
CA VAL A 261 -18.54 -7.98 4.08
C VAL A 261 -19.85 -7.35 4.48
N LYS A 262 -20.24 -7.58 5.73
CA LYS A 262 -21.34 -6.89 6.40
C LYS A 262 -20.93 -6.55 7.82
N GLN A 263 -21.49 -5.47 8.35
CA GLN A 263 -21.22 -5.10 9.73
C GLN A 263 -21.85 -6.10 10.70
N GLN A 264 -21.09 -6.51 11.71
CA GLN A 264 -21.60 -7.33 12.80
C GLN A 264 -22.51 -6.44 13.67
N ILE A 265 -23.79 -6.81 13.74
CA ILE A 265 -24.83 -6.14 14.52
C ILE A 265 -24.80 -6.64 15.97
#